data_AF-A0A183INV8-F1
#
_entry.id   AF-A0A183INV8-F1
#
_cell.length_a   1.000
_cell.length_b   1.000
_cell.length_c   1.000
_cell.angle_alpha   90.00
_cell.angle_beta   90.00
_cell.angle_gamma   90.00
#
_symmetry.space_group_name_H-M   'P 1'
#
loop_
_entity.id
_entity.type
_entity.pdbx_description
1 polymer ?
#
loop_
_entity_poly.entity_id
_entity_poly.type
_entity_poly.pdbx_seq_one_letter_code
_entity_poly.pdbx_strand_id
1 'polypeptide(L)'
;MRRIVNALAVTGRLMRAFDIDFSWITLAHWISLIEQWPYQLSWMIEYVEKNKVHESATLADLYETVRNLIPTEKNDYLMEMDRNPKTLDAYFKSELDPILTVGQLKSFVPFTSNLDPYIRKLIREQFDSSESTDFQTVKQDPDEAQSSETHASFYGVKKLFSGPPWHNWLLSSMTVDEVCALMKLLPVSSTEALETYCRRCQSANVSGLVLSVCNLEKLKSELRMSFGDWELFSLMVAWQHNIFHFSKLACHFR
;
A
#
# COMPACT_ATOMS: atom_id res chain seq x y z
N MET A 1 -15.10 -3.24 -13.13
CA MET A 1 -14.81 -4.69 -13.13
C MET A 1 -13.33 -5.01 -13.35
N ARG A 2 -12.70 -4.63 -14.48
CA ARG A 2 -11.29 -4.99 -14.76
C ARG A 2 -10.31 -4.57 -13.65
N ARG A 3 -10.47 -3.36 -13.09
CA ARG A 3 -9.63 -2.84 -12.00
C ARG A 3 -9.73 -3.66 -10.70
N ILE A 4 -10.95 -4.03 -10.28
CA ILE A 4 -11.19 -4.87 -9.10
C ILE A 4 -10.54 -6.25 -9.25
N VAL A 5 -10.73 -6.91 -10.40
CA VAL A 5 -10.14 -8.24 -10.65
C VAL A 5 -8.61 -8.18 -10.63
N ASN A 6 -8.05 -7.12 -11.21
CA ASN A 6 -6.63 -6.85 -11.22
C ASN A 6 -6.05 -6.64 -9.81
N ALA A 7 -6.67 -5.76 -9.02
CA ALA A 7 -6.27 -5.49 -7.64
C ALA A 7 -6.39 -6.74 -6.75
N LEU A 8 -7.46 -7.52 -6.92
CA LEU A 8 -7.66 -8.80 -6.25
C LEU A 8 -6.54 -9.80 -6.57
N ALA A 9 -6.20 -9.94 -7.86
CA ALA A 9 -5.15 -10.86 -8.30
C ALA A 9 -3.77 -10.47 -7.73
N VAL A 10 -3.41 -9.17 -7.77
CA VAL A 10 -2.12 -8.68 -7.24
C VAL A 10 -2.06 -8.84 -5.73
N THR A 11 -3.11 -8.41 -5.01
CA THR A 11 -3.15 -8.48 -3.54
C THR A 11 -3.08 -9.94 -3.07
N GLY A 12 -3.84 -10.85 -3.71
CA GLY A 12 -3.81 -12.27 -3.35
C GLY A 12 -2.46 -12.93 -3.61
N ARG A 13 -1.73 -12.52 -4.66
CA ARG A 13 -0.37 -13.01 -4.93
C ARG A 13 0.64 -12.52 -3.91
N LEU A 14 0.56 -11.26 -3.51
CA LEU A 14 1.37 -10.71 -2.43
C LEU A 14 1.11 -11.50 -1.15
N MET A 15 -0.14 -11.64 -0.73
CA MET A 15 -0.49 -12.36 0.50
C MET A 15 0.06 -13.79 0.54
N ARG A 16 -0.08 -14.56 -0.55
CA ARG A 16 0.50 -15.91 -0.65
C ARG A 16 2.03 -15.92 -0.58
N ALA A 17 2.69 -14.91 -1.16
CA ALA A 17 4.14 -14.81 -1.11
C ALA A 17 4.68 -14.60 0.31
N PHE A 18 3.84 -14.08 1.21
CA PHE A 18 4.14 -13.90 2.62
C PHE A 18 3.57 -14.98 3.53
N ASP A 19 3.07 -16.07 2.96
CA ASP A 19 2.47 -17.17 3.72
C ASP A 19 1.31 -16.69 4.61
N ILE A 20 0.53 -15.71 4.10
CA ILE A 20 -0.69 -15.24 4.77
C ILE A 20 -1.88 -16.01 4.21
N ASP A 21 -2.54 -16.77 5.08
CA ASP A 21 -3.79 -17.44 4.75
C ASP A 21 -4.93 -16.44 4.60
N PHE A 22 -5.75 -16.62 3.56
CA PHE A 22 -6.95 -15.81 3.35
C PHE A 22 -8.00 -16.54 2.49
N SER A 23 -9.25 -16.08 2.59
CA SER A 23 -10.32 -16.48 1.67
C SER A 23 -10.42 -15.49 0.51
N TRP A 24 -10.48 -16.00 -0.73
CA TRP A 24 -10.68 -15.18 -1.92
C TRP A 24 -11.98 -14.37 -1.87
N ILE A 25 -13.02 -14.90 -1.21
CA ILE A 25 -14.30 -14.22 -1.06
C ILE A 25 -14.14 -13.00 -0.14
N THR A 26 -13.49 -13.18 1.02
CA THR A 26 -13.23 -12.08 1.97
C THR A 26 -12.27 -11.04 1.38
N LEU A 27 -11.29 -11.48 0.59
CA LEU A 27 -10.37 -10.55 -0.08
C LEU A 27 -11.08 -9.77 -1.19
N ALA A 28 -11.93 -10.41 -1.99
CA ALA A 28 -12.73 -9.73 -3.01
C ALA A 28 -13.69 -8.70 -2.39
N HIS A 29 -14.28 -9.04 -1.24
CA HIS A 29 -15.11 -8.13 -0.46
C HIS A 29 -14.31 -6.90 0.00
N TRP A 30 -13.12 -7.11 0.58
CA TRP A 30 -12.22 -6.02 0.97
C TRP A 30 -11.82 -5.11 -0.20
N ILE A 31 -11.40 -5.68 -1.33
CA ILE A 31 -11.02 -4.92 -2.52
C ILE A 31 -12.21 -4.12 -3.07
N SER A 32 -13.41 -4.70 -3.03
CA SER A 32 -14.64 -4.01 -3.44
C SER A 32 -14.96 -2.80 -2.57
N LEU A 33 -14.76 -2.91 -1.24
CA LEU A 33 -14.94 -1.79 -0.32
C LEU A 33 -13.96 -0.65 -0.61
N ILE A 34 -12.67 -0.95 -0.76
CA ILE A 34 -11.65 0.08 -1.02
C ILE A 34 -11.83 0.75 -2.38
N GLU A 35 -12.23 0.00 -3.40
CA GLU A 35 -12.47 0.59 -4.73
C GLU A 35 -13.72 1.46 -4.78
N GLN A 36 -14.68 1.24 -3.87
CA GLN A 36 -15.90 2.02 -3.80
C GLN A 36 -15.78 3.20 -2.85
N TRP A 37 -15.12 3.06 -1.69
CA TRP A 37 -15.04 4.12 -0.69
C TRP A 37 -13.60 4.30 -0.15
N PRO A 38 -12.61 4.60 -1.02
CA PRO A 38 -11.20 4.71 -0.62
C PRO A 38 -10.94 5.73 0.50
N TYR A 39 -11.67 6.85 0.55
CA TYR A 39 -11.50 7.89 1.55
C TYR A 39 -12.07 7.47 2.91
N GLN A 40 -13.33 7.03 2.96
CA GLN A 40 -13.93 6.52 4.20
C GLN A 40 -13.17 5.30 4.76
N LEU A 41 -12.71 4.37 3.90
CA LEU A 41 -11.89 3.24 4.35
C LEU A 41 -10.52 3.70 4.86
N SER A 42 -9.93 4.76 4.30
CA SER A 42 -8.68 5.33 4.82
C SER A 42 -8.84 5.84 6.25
N TRP A 43 -9.98 6.47 6.58
CA TRP A 43 -10.30 6.86 7.97
C TRP A 43 -10.41 5.66 8.91
N MET A 44 -11.08 4.60 8.48
CA MET A 44 -11.19 3.36 9.27
C MET A 44 -9.82 2.73 9.53
N ILE A 45 -8.93 2.73 8.54
CA ILE A 45 -7.57 2.20 8.67
C ILE A 45 -6.75 3.04 9.65
N GLU A 46 -6.73 4.37 9.51
CA GLU A 46 -6.00 5.25 10.43
C GLU A 46 -6.53 5.14 11.87
N TYR A 47 -7.86 5.02 12.03
CA TYR A 47 -8.45 4.82 13.35
C TYR A 47 -7.98 3.52 14.01
N VAL A 48 -7.90 2.42 13.27
CA VAL A 48 -7.39 1.12 13.76
C VAL A 48 -5.89 1.14 14.03
N GLU A 49 -5.11 1.95 13.30
CA GLU A 49 -3.67 2.11 13.58
C GLU A 49 -3.42 2.95 14.84
N LYS A 50 -4.21 4.03 15.04
CA LYS A 50 -4.08 4.90 16.23
C LYS A 50 -4.68 4.28 17.49
N ASN A 51 -5.76 3.51 17.36
CA ASN A 51 -6.48 2.92 18.48
C ASN A 51 -6.30 1.39 18.52
N LYS A 52 -6.17 0.82 19.73
CA LYS A 52 -6.07 -0.63 19.91
C LYS A 52 -7.44 -1.32 19.78
N VAL A 53 -7.98 -1.35 18.56
CA VAL A 53 -9.26 -2.03 18.26
C VAL A 53 -9.05 -3.55 18.21
N HIS A 54 -9.96 -4.29 18.85
CA HIS A 54 -9.92 -5.75 18.93
C HIS A 54 -10.15 -6.40 17.56
N GLU A 55 -9.40 -7.47 17.24
CA GLU A 55 -9.41 -8.09 15.90
C GLU A 55 -10.73 -8.78 15.54
N SER A 56 -11.51 -9.19 16.54
CA SER A 56 -12.84 -9.79 16.33
C SER A 56 -13.94 -8.77 16.04
N ALA A 57 -13.69 -7.47 16.20
CA ALA A 57 -14.68 -6.44 15.91
C ALA A 57 -15.00 -6.45 14.40
N THR A 58 -16.26 -6.21 14.04
CA THR A 58 -16.66 -6.17 12.64
C THR A 58 -16.29 -4.82 12.02
N LEU A 59 -16.16 -4.77 10.69
CA LEU A 59 -15.98 -3.50 10.00
C LEU A 59 -17.20 -2.58 10.12
N ALA A 60 -18.40 -3.13 10.33
CA ALA A 60 -19.60 -2.35 10.58
C ALA A 60 -19.52 -1.60 11.93
N ASP A 61 -19.14 -2.31 13.00
CA ASP A 61 -18.95 -1.70 14.33
C ASP A 61 -17.86 -0.62 14.31
N LEU A 62 -16.76 -0.90 13.60
CA LEU A 62 -15.70 0.07 13.38
C LEU A 62 -16.23 1.31 12.64
N TYR A 63 -17.01 1.12 11.58
CA TYR A 63 -17.56 2.23 10.80
C TYR A 63 -18.50 3.11 11.64
N GLU A 64 -19.36 2.53 12.49
CA GLU A 64 -20.23 3.30 13.40
C GLU A 64 -19.43 4.16 14.40
N THR A 65 -18.24 3.71 14.77
CA THR A 65 -17.33 4.48 15.62
C THR A 65 -16.65 5.62 14.85
N VAL A 66 -16.27 5.37 13.59
CA VAL A 66 -15.46 6.29 12.78
C VAL A 66 -16.30 7.32 12.03
N ARG A 67 -17.53 7.01 11.62
CA ARG A 67 -18.37 7.83 10.74
C ARG A 67 -18.55 9.29 11.18
N ASN A 68 -18.55 9.55 12.49
CA ASN A 68 -18.74 10.88 13.06
C ASN A 68 -17.46 11.72 13.08
N LEU A 69 -16.31 11.07 12.88
CA LEU A 69 -14.99 11.71 12.81
C LEU A 69 -14.67 12.20 11.39
N ILE A 70 -15.34 11.63 10.37
CA ILE A 70 -15.07 11.93 8.96
C ILE A 70 -15.58 13.34 8.63
N PRO A 71 -14.70 14.28 8.25
CA PRO A 71 -15.13 15.63 7.91
C PRO A 71 -16.00 15.62 6.65
N THR A 72 -17.26 16.05 6.80
CA THR A 72 -18.25 16.13 5.71
C THR A 72 -18.34 17.50 5.05
N GLU A 73 -17.85 18.57 5.70
CA GLU A 73 -18.08 19.95 5.27
C GLU A 73 -16.84 20.67 4.72
N LYS A 74 -15.62 20.21 5.05
CA LYS A 74 -14.37 20.94 4.77
C LYS A 74 -13.55 20.43 3.57
N ASN A 75 -13.80 19.21 3.09
CA ASN A 75 -12.93 18.52 2.12
C ASN A 75 -13.72 17.87 0.97
N ASP A 76 -14.48 18.69 0.21
CA ASP A 76 -15.36 18.22 -0.88
C ASP A 76 -14.61 17.32 -1.89
N TYR A 77 -13.39 17.72 -2.29
CA TYR A 77 -12.56 16.97 -3.24
C TYR A 77 -12.13 15.56 -2.77
N LEU A 78 -11.97 15.35 -1.47
CA LEU A 78 -11.59 14.02 -0.94
C LEU A 78 -12.81 13.10 -0.87
N MET A 79 -13.99 13.66 -0.59
CA MET A 79 -15.24 12.90 -0.61
C MET A 79 -15.66 12.49 -2.02
N GLU A 80 -15.32 13.29 -3.04
CA GLU A 80 -15.55 12.94 -4.45
C GLU A 80 -14.81 11.66 -4.89
N MET A 81 -13.80 11.23 -4.14
CA MET A 81 -13.11 9.96 -4.41
C MET A 81 -13.96 8.74 -4.09
N ASP A 82 -14.91 8.88 -3.17
CA ASP A 82 -15.83 7.81 -2.79
C ASP A 82 -17.01 7.75 -3.76
N ARG A 83 -17.32 6.54 -4.20
CA ARG A 83 -18.48 6.25 -5.04
C ARG A 83 -19.74 6.33 -4.18
N ASN A 84 -20.30 7.54 -4.14
CA ASN A 84 -21.46 7.89 -3.32
C ASN A 84 -21.18 7.65 -1.82
N PRO A 85 -20.60 8.64 -1.10
CA PRO A 85 -20.23 8.49 0.31
C PRO A 85 -21.40 8.10 1.24
N LYS A 86 -22.63 8.44 0.85
CA LYS A 86 -23.84 8.20 1.66
C LYS A 86 -24.30 6.74 1.62
N THR A 87 -23.85 5.94 0.65
CA THR A 87 -24.28 4.55 0.52
C THR A 87 -23.51 3.58 1.40
N LEU A 88 -22.36 3.99 1.97
CA LEU A 88 -21.58 3.13 2.87
C LEU A 88 -22.35 2.78 4.15
N ASP A 89 -23.15 3.71 4.68
CA ASP A 89 -24.03 3.46 5.83
C ASP A 89 -25.10 2.40 5.51
N ALA A 90 -25.76 2.53 4.36
CA ALA A 90 -26.73 1.53 3.88
C ALA A 90 -26.06 0.18 3.59
N TYR A 91 -24.81 0.20 3.12
CA TYR A 91 -24.03 -1.00 2.84
C TYR A 91 -23.79 -1.82 4.12
N PHE A 92 -23.28 -1.18 5.19
CA PHE A 92 -23.02 -1.87 6.47
C PHE A 92 -24.30 -2.27 7.22
N LYS A 93 -25.44 -1.65 6.91
CA LYS A 93 -26.76 -2.04 7.43
C LYS A 93 -27.42 -3.19 6.67
N SER A 94 -26.87 -3.59 5.53
CA SER A 94 -27.40 -4.71 4.75
C SER A 94 -26.91 -6.05 5.31
N GLU A 95 -27.57 -7.14 4.91
CA GLU A 95 -27.09 -8.49 5.24
C GLU A 95 -25.78 -8.76 4.46
N LEU A 96 -24.66 -8.79 5.20
CA LEU A 96 -23.34 -9.04 4.65
C LEU A 96 -22.93 -10.50 4.88
N ASP A 97 -22.54 -11.18 3.81
CA ASP A 97 -21.91 -12.49 3.86
C ASP A 97 -20.77 -12.56 2.83
N PRO A 98 -19.49 -12.74 3.25
CA PRO A 98 -19.01 -12.86 4.62
C PRO A 98 -18.96 -11.51 5.36
N ILE A 99 -18.96 -11.53 6.69
CA ILE A 99 -18.70 -10.34 7.51
C ILE A 99 -17.20 -10.14 7.64
N LEU A 100 -16.72 -8.95 7.28
CA LEU A 100 -15.31 -8.59 7.46
C LEU A 100 -15.02 -8.15 8.89
N THR A 101 -13.86 -8.56 9.41
CA THR A 101 -13.37 -8.18 10.74
C THR A 101 -12.18 -7.22 10.67
N VAL A 102 -11.89 -6.57 11.80
CA VAL A 102 -10.69 -5.75 11.97
C VAL A 102 -9.40 -6.57 11.80
N GLY A 103 -9.39 -7.84 12.21
CA GLY A 103 -8.26 -8.75 11.97
C GLY A 103 -7.99 -8.98 10.49
N GLN A 104 -9.03 -9.14 9.68
CA GLN A 104 -8.90 -9.25 8.23
C GLN A 104 -8.43 -7.94 7.59
N LEU A 105 -8.97 -6.80 8.02
CA LEU A 105 -8.47 -5.48 7.60
C LEU A 105 -6.97 -5.36 7.87
N LYS A 106 -6.52 -5.63 9.09
CA LYS A 106 -5.09 -5.59 9.46
C LYS A 106 -4.24 -6.52 8.61
N SER A 107 -4.78 -7.67 8.21
CA SER A 107 -4.09 -8.64 7.34
C SER A 107 -4.03 -8.19 5.88
N PHE A 108 -5.05 -7.47 5.38
CA PHE A 108 -5.15 -7.08 3.96
C PHE A 108 -4.52 -5.72 3.64
N VAL A 109 -4.60 -4.75 4.55
CA VAL A 109 -4.04 -3.39 4.37
C VAL A 109 -2.58 -3.39 3.90
N PRO A 110 -1.67 -4.19 4.48
CA PRO A 110 -0.26 -4.18 4.08
C PRO A 110 -0.02 -4.48 2.60
N PHE A 111 -0.94 -5.21 1.95
CA PHE A 111 -0.82 -5.70 0.58
C PHE A 111 -1.71 -4.96 -0.40
N THR A 112 -2.47 -3.96 0.06
CA THR A 112 -3.39 -3.20 -0.79
C THR A 112 -2.69 -1.99 -1.41
N SER A 113 -2.64 -1.92 -2.74
CA SER A 113 -1.97 -0.84 -3.49
C SER A 113 -2.87 0.35 -3.83
N ASN A 114 -4.19 0.22 -3.66
CA ASN A 114 -5.17 1.19 -4.14
C ASN A 114 -5.43 2.37 -3.18
N LEU A 115 -4.82 2.36 -2.01
CA LEU A 115 -4.96 3.42 -1.02
C LEU A 115 -3.87 4.47 -1.24
N ASP A 116 -4.27 5.74 -1.41
CA ASP A 116 -3.32 6.84 -1.58
C ASP A 116 -2.63 7.17 -0.24
N PRO A 117 -1.29 7.02 -0.15
CA PRO A 117 -0.54 7.36 1.06
C PRO A 117 -0.71 8.82 1.51
N TYR A 118 -0.97 9.73 0.58
CA TYR A 118 -1.15 11.16 0.88
C TYR A 118 -2.45 11.40 1.66
N ILE A 119 -3.55 10.75 1.27
CA ILE A 119 -4.84 10.84 1.99
C ILE A 119 -4.67 10.35 3.42
N ARG A 120 -4.03 9.19 3.57
CA ARG A 120 -3.70 8.60 4.86
C ARG A 120 -2.87 9.55 5.73
N LYS A 121 -1.91 10.27 5.15
CA LYS A 121 -1.11 11.30 5.83
C LYS A 121 -1.98 12.48 6.30
N LEU A 122 -2.82 13.02 5.43
CA LEU A 122 -3.72 14.13 5.79
C LEU A 122 -4.66 13.75 6.94
N ILE A 123 -5.16 12.51 6.95
CA ILE A 123 -6.05 12.01 8.01
C ILE A 123 -5.28 11.92 9.34
N ARG A 124 -4.04 11.41 9.36
CA ARG A 124 -3.21 11.39 10.57
C ARG A 124 -2.96 12.78 11.15
N GLU A 125 -2.62 13.74 10.30
CA GLU A 125 -2.39 15.12 10.72
C GLU A 125 -3.64 15.72 11.39
N GLN A 126 -4.84 15.34 10.93
CA GLN A 126 -6.11 15.74 11.56
C GLN A 126 -6.33 15.08 12.92
N PHE A 127 -5.99 13.79 13.06
CA PHE A 127 -6.04 13.08 14.34
C PHE A 127 -5.06 13.65 15.37
N ASP A 128 -3.91 14.16 14.95
CA ASP A 128 -2.90 14.72 15.87
C ASP A 128 -3.22 16.18 16.23
N SER A 129 -3.77 16.95 15.28
CA SER A 129 -4.23 18.32 15.54
C SER A 129 -5.39 18.35 16.55
N SER A 130 -6.27 17.35 16.53
CA SER A 130 -7.41 17.26 17.46
C SER A 130 -7.00 16.92 18.90
N GLU A 131 -5.86 16.25 19.12
CA GLU A 131 -5.31 15.99 20.45
C GLU A 131 -4.56 17.20 21.04
N SER A 132 -4.06 18.11 20.20
CA SER A 132 -3.34 19.32 20.65
C SER A 132 -4.23 20.42 21.27
N THR A 133 -5.55 20.21 21.34
CA THR A 133 -6.51 21.23 21.83
C THR A 133 -6.98 20.99 23.27
N ASP A 134 -6.43 20.01 23.99
CA ASP A 134 -6.64 19.85 25.43
C ASP A 134 -5.32 19.98 26.20
N PHE A 135 -5.36 20.82 27.24
CA PHE A 135 -4.33 21.20 28.22
C PHE A 135 -3.50 22.48 27.97
N GLN A 136 -3.99 23.55 28.60
CA GLN A 136 -3.15 24.60 29.18
C GLN A 136 -2.25 24.03 30.29
N THR A 137 -0.97 24.43 30.26
CA THR A 137 0.02 24.54 31.36
C THR A 137 0.41 23.26 32.12
N VAL A 138 1.67 22.81 32.02
CA VAL A 138 2.84 23.17 32.86
C VAL A 138 4.07 22.34 32.44
N LYS A 139 5.17 23.05 32.12
CA LYS A 139 6.62 22.73 32.15
C LYS A 139 7.17 21.45 31.49
N GLN A 140 8.10 21.71 30.56
CA GLN A 140 9.09 20.82 29.97
C GLN A 140 9.97 20.13 31.02
N ASP A 141 10.35 18.88 30.74
CA ASP A 141 11.76 18.48 30.73
C ASP A 141 12.06 17.68 29.44
N PRO A 142 13.24 17.87 28.81
CA PRO A 142 13.57 17.27 27.52
C PRO A 142 14.58 16.14 27.69
N ASP A 143 14.17 14.88 27.52
CA ASP A 143 15.09 13.78 27.17
C ASP A 143 14.29 12.52 26.81
N GLU A 144 13.83 12.47 25.57
CA GLU A 144 13.74 11.23 24.77
C GLU A 144 13.39 11.64 23.34
N ALA A 145 14.42 11.98 22.56
CA ALA A 145 14.30 12.09 21.11
C ALA A 145 14.15 10.67 20.54
N GLN A 146 12.96 10.10 20.65
CA GLN A 146 12.53 9.05 19.75
C GLN A 146 12.22 9.73 18.42
N SER A 147 13.11 9.49 17.46
CA SER A 147 12.92 9.78 16.05
C SER A 147 11.53 9.30 15.62
N SER A 148 10.60 10.24 15.49
CA SER A 148 9.32 10.06 14.84
C SER A 148 9.58 9.72 13.37
N GLU A 149 9.85 8.44 13.12
CA GLU A 149 10.01 7.89 11.79
C GLU A 149 8.68 8.04 11.06
N THR A 150 8.66 8.94 10.09
CA THR A 150 7.68 9.03 9.02
C THR A 150 7.65 7.71 8.25
N HIS A 151 6.93 6.70 8.75
CA HIS A 151 6.74 5.42 8.09
C HIS A 151 5.26 5.13 7.93
N ALA A 152 4.66 5.84 6.98
CA ALA A 152 3.34 5.52 6.51
C ALA A 152 3.30 5.39 5.00
N SER A 153 4.06 4.42 4.52
CA SER A 153 3.92 3.89 3.18
C SER A 153 4.23 2.39 3.24
N PHE A 154 3.30 1.57 2.77
CA PHE A 154 3.59 0.21 2.32
C PHE A 154 4.08 -0.79 3.37
N TYR A 155 3.42 -1.05 4.51
CA TYR A 155 3.93 -2.07 5.46
C TYR A 155 4.16 -3.46 4.85
N GLY A 156 3.30 -3.93 3.93
CA GLY A 156 3.48 -5.26 3.31
C GLY A 156 4.51 -5.26 2.19
N VAL A 157 4.54 -4.22 1.35
CA VAL A 157 5.60 -4.06 0.33
C VAL A 157 6.96 -3.76 0.97
N LYS A 158 7.00 -2.96 2.05
CA LYS A 158 8.16 -2.80 2.93
C LYS A 158 8.57 -4.17 3.46
N LYS A 159 7.68 -4.98 4.02
CA LYS A 159 8.00 -6.36 4.46
C LYS A 159 8.57 -7.25 3.35
N LEU A 160 8.18 -7.05 2.07
CA LEU A 160 8.63 -7.88 0.92
C LEU A 160 10.09 -7.61 0.64
N PHE A 161 10.41 -6.33 0.70
CA PHE A 161 11.67 -5.80 0.27
C PHE A 161 12.55 -5.37 1.45
N SER A 162 12.11 -5.50 2.72
CA SER A 162 12.83 -5.14 3.96
C SER A 162 13.71 -6.27 4.52
N GLY A 163 13.92 -7.36 3.78
CA GLY A 163 14.99 -8.33 4.03
C GLY A 163 16.01 -8.43 2.86
N PRO A 164 17.20 -9.02 3.08
CA PRO A 164 18.06 -9.44 1.97
C PRO A 164 17.28 -10.35 1.00
N PRO A 165 17.54 -10.31 -0.32
CA PRO A 165 18.65 -9.62 -0.99
C PRO A 165 18.32 -8.19 -1.46
N TRP A 166 17.16 -7.66 -1.08
CA TRP A 166 16.69 -6.36 -1.55
C TRP A 166 17.44 -5.16 -0.92
N HIS A 167 18.30 -5.40 0.06
CA HIS A 167 19.08 -4.38 0.78
C HIS A 167 20.41 -4.14 0.07
N ASN A 168 20.88 -2.88 0.09
CA ASN A 168 22.16 -2.43 -0.46
C ASN A 168 22.27 -2.39 -1.99
N TRP A 169 21.18 -2.52 -2.74
CA TRP A 169 21.24 -2.48 -4.21
C TRP A 169 20.93 -1.09 -4.74
N LEU A 170 21.97 -0.48 -5.32
CA LEU A 170 21.87 0.80 -6.01
C LEU A 170 21.23 0.48 -7.38
N LEU A 171 19.97 0.84 -7.62
CA LEU A 171 19.31 0.64 -8.93
C LEU A 171 20.20 1.14 -10.08
N SER A 172 20.90 2.26 -9.90
CA SER A 172 21.82 2.81 -10.91
C SER A 172 23.11 2.00 -11.16
N SER A 173 23.43 0.99 -10.36
CA SER A 173 24.59 0.11 -10.60
C SER A 173 24.19 -1.30 -11.05
N MET A 174 22.89 -1.61 -11.10
CA MET A 174 22.44 -2.96 -11.43
C MET A 174 22.63 -3.28 -12.91
N THR A 175 23.29 -4.40 -13.16
CA THR A 175 23.38 -5.07 -14.45
C THR A 175 22.04 -5.70 -14.83
N VAL A 176 21.90 -6.07 -16.11
CA VAL A 176 20.69 -6.76 -16.59
C VAL A 176 20.50 -8.12 -15.92
N ASP A 177 21.59 -8.82 -15.59
CA ASP A 177 21.54 -10.12 -14.93
C ASP A 177 21.09 -10.00 -13.47
N GLU A 178 21.50 -8.94 -12.76
CA GLU A 178 21.02 -8.65 -11.40
C GLU A 178 19.54 -8.25 -11.39
N VAL A 179 19.08 -7.50 -12.40
CA VAL A 179 17.64 -7.23 -12.58
C VAL A 179 16.86 -8.53 -12.80
N CYS A 180 17.38 -9.45 -13.62
CA CYS A 180 16.78 -10.77 -13.81
C CYS A 180 16.83 -11.61 -12.53
N ALA A 181 17.89 -11.53 -11.74
CA ALA A 181 18.01 -12.21 -10.45
C ALA A 181 16.94 -11.73 -9.46
N LEU A 182 16.69 -10.42 -9.37
CA LEU A 182 15.59 -9.88 -8.57
C LEU A 182 14.22 -10.33 -9.04
N MET A 183 14.01 -10.33 -10.36
CA MET A 183 12.73 -10.72 -10.93
C MET A 183 12.35 -12.17 -10.56
N LYS A 184 13.35 -13.05 -10.40
CA LYS A 184 13.14 -14.43 -9.95
C LYS A 184 12.66 -14.56 -8.50
N LEU A 185 12.84 -13.51 -7.69
CA LEU A 185 12.39 -13.48 -6.30
C LEU A 185 10.97 -12.92 -6.16
N LEU A 186 10.42 -12.32 -7.21
CA LEU A 186 9.04 -11.87 -7.21
C LEU A 186 8.11 -13.09 -7.30
N PRO A 187 6.92 -13.04 -6.70
CA PRO A 187 5.96 -14.14 -6.77
C PRO A 187 5.25 -14.17 -8.13
N VAL A 188 6.00 -14.38 -9.22
CA VAL A 188 5.58 -14.33 -10.64
C VAL A 188 4.57 -15.44 -10.98
N SER A 189 3.73 -15.24 -12.01
CA SER A 189 2.65 -16.17 -12.36
C SER A 189 3.11 -17.59 -12.72
N SER A 190 4.26 -17.74 -13.41
CA SER A 190 4.83 -19.05 -13.76
C SER A 190 6.33 -18.95 -14.06
N THR A 191 7.01 -20.10 -14.03
CA THR A 191 8.42 -20.25 -14.39
C THR A 191 8.70 -19.91 -15.86
N GLU A 192 7.81 -20.27 -16.77
CA GLU A 192 7.94 -20.01 -18.21
C GLU A 192 7.77 -18.52 -18.52
N ALA A 193 6.84 -17.85 -17.82
CA ALA A 193 6.64 -16.42 -17.92
C ALA A 193 7.89 -15.67 -17.46
N LEU A 194 8.46 -16.08 -16.32
CA LEU A 194 9.70 -15.51 -15.77
C LEU A 194 10.89 -15.68 -16.71
N GLU A 195 11.09 -16.85 -17.33
CA GLU A 195 12.13 -17.04 -18.35
C GLU A 195 11.94 -16.11 -19.54
N THR A 196 10.69 -15.97 -19.99
CA THR A 196 10.35 -15.09 -21.12
C THR A 196 10.64 -13.63 -20.78
N TYR A 197 10.33 -13.19 -19.56
CA TYR A 197 10.60 -11.83 -19.10
C TYR A 197 12.11 -11.58 -18.98
N CYS A 198 12.88 -12.52 -18.43
CA CYS A 198 14.34 -12.40 -18.36
C CYS A 198 14.97 -12.29 -19.76
N ARG A 199 14.55 -13.11 -20.72
CA ARG A 199 15.03 -13.04 -22.11
C ARG A 199 14.75 -11.67 -22.73
N ARG A 200 13.57 -11.10 -22.49
CA ARG A 200 13.19 -9.77 -22.99
C ARG A 200 13.98 -8.64 -22.32
N CYS A 201 14.20 -8.72 -21.01
CA CYS A 201 15.07 -7.78 -20.30
C CYS A 201 16.49 -7.81 -20.86
N GLN A 202 17.03 -9.01 -21.13
CA GLN A 202 18.34 -9.19 -21.75
C GLN A 202 18.39 -8.62 -23.17
N SER A 203 17.42 -8.94 -24.02
CA SER A 203 17.39 -8.44 -25.41
C SER A 203 17.20 -6.92 -25.49
N ALA A 204 16.44 -6.33 -24.57
CA ALA A 204 16.19 -4.89 -24.51
C ALA A 204 17.24 -4.14 -23.66
N ASN A 205 18.26 -4.83 -23.14
CA ASN A 205 19.31 -4.27 -22.29
C ASN A 205 18.77 -3.45 -21.10
N VAL A 206 17.78 -4.02 -20.39
CA VAL A 206 17.11 -3.36 -19.26
C VAL A 206 17.97 -3.46 -18.01
N SER A 207 18.97 -2.58 -17.91
CA SER A 207 19.77 -2.40 -16.71
C SER A 207 19.05 -1.50 -15.70
N GLY A 208 19.52 -1.46 -14.45
CA GLY A 208 18.87 -0.62 -13.45
C GLY A 208 19.01 0.89 -13.72
N LEU A 209 20.03 1.33 -14.47
CA LEU A 209 20.08 2.71 -15.02
C LEU A 209 18.93 2.98 -16.00
N VAL A 210 18.58 2.01 -16.84
CA VAL A 210 17.44 2.15 -17.74
C VAL A 210 16.16 2.23 -16.91
N LEU A 211 16.00 1.37 -15.91
CA LEU A 211 14.84 1.39 -14.99
C LEU A 211 14.74 2.68 -14.17
N SER A 212 15.85 3.40 -13.96
CA SER A 212 15.83 4.66 -13.21
C SER A 212 15.35 5.86 -14.01
N VAL A 213 15.35 5.79 -15.34
CA VAL A 213 14.99 6.92 -16.22
C VAL A 213 13.87 6.62 -17.21
N CYS A 214 13.57 5.33 -17.44
CA CYS A 214 12.64 4.96 -18.49
C CYS A 214 11.19 5.27 -18.14
N ASN A 215 10.38 5.46 -19.19
CA ASN A 215 8.94 5.48 -19.05
C ASN A 215 8.43 4.05 -18.82
N LEU A 216 7.86 3.81 -17.64
CA LEU A 216 7.38 2.50 -17.21
C LEU A 216 6.28 1.93 -18.12
N GLU A 217 5.38 2.75 -18.68
CA GLU A 217 4.34 2.28 -19.60
C GLU A 217 4.91 1.76 -20.93
N LYS A 218 5.96 2.42 -21.44
CA LYS A 218 6.68 1.93 -22.62
C LYS A 218 7.41 0.63 -22.31
N LEU A 219 8.03 0.53 -21.14
CA LEU A 219 8.71 -0.68 -20.69
C LEU A 219 7.76 -1.87 -20.53
N LYS A 220 6.56 -1.66 -20.00
CA LYS A 220 5.50 -2.67 -19.92
C LYS A 220 5.19 -3.30 -21.28
N SER A 221 5.08 -2.43 -22.28
CA SER A 221 4.77 -2.82 -23.66
C SER A 221 5.93 -3.61 -24.29
N GLU A 222 7.17 -3.23 -23.99
CA GLU A 222 8.38 -3.90 -24.47
C GLU A 222 8.55 -5.29 -23.83
N LEU A 223 8.41 -5.39 -22.50
CA LEU A 223 8.53 -6.64 -21.77
C LEU A 223 7.32 -7.56 -21.94
N ARG A 224 6.18 -7.02 -22.40
CA ARG A 224 4.88 -7.68 -22.56
C ARG A 224 4.55 -8.59 -21.37
N MET A 225 4.70 -8.03 -20.18
CA MET A 225 4.34 -8.70 -18.94
C MET A 225 2.83 -8.77 -18.78
N SER A 226 2.34 -9.81 -18.10
CA SER A 226 0.94 -9.82 -17.66
C SER A 226 0.72 -8.66 -16.69
N PHE A 227 -0.52 -8.18 -16.56
CA PHE A 227 -0.82 -7.07 -15.67
C PHE A 227 -0.32 -7.34 -14.23
N GLY A 228 -0.62 -8.52 -13.67
CA GLY A 228 -0.24 -8.83 -12.30
C GLY A 228 1.29 -8.93 -12.09
N ASP A 229 2.01 -9.51 -13.06
CA ASP A 229 3.47 -9.59 -13.02
C ASP A 229 4.10 -8.20 -13.15
N TRP A 230 3.52 -7.37 -14.01
CA TRP A 230 3.95 -5.99 -14.20
C TRP A 230 3.78 -5.14 -12.94
N GLU A 231 2.65 -5.25 -12.24
CA GLU A 231 2.43 -4.50 -11.00
C GLU A 231 3.46 -4.89 -9.93
N LEU A 232 3.77 -6.18 -9.78
CA LEU A 232 4.81 -6.64 -8.84
C LEU A 232 6.20 -6.15 -9.22
N PHE A 233 6.53 -6.20 -10.52
CA PHE A 233 7.79 -5.67 -11.03
C PHE A 233 7.88 -4.14 -10.86
N SER A 234 6.80 -3.43 -11.10
CA SER A 234 6.72 -1.97 -10.92
C SER A 234 6.85 -1.57 -9.45
N LEU A 235 6.23 -2.32 -8.55
CA LEU A 235 6.38 -2.14 -7.10
C LEU A 235 7.83 -2.32 -6.67
N MET A 236 8.52 -3.34 -7.20
CA MET A 236 9.95 -3.56 -6.94
C MET A 236 10.80 -2.37 -7.42
N VAL A 237 10.58 -1.90 -8.65
CA VAL A 237 11.30 -0.75 -9.21
C VAL A 237 11.04 0.52 -8.38
N ALA A 238 9.78 0.80 -8.06
CA ALA A 238 9.38 1.94 -7.25
C ALA A 238 9.97 1.89 -5.83
N TRP A 239 10.07 0.69 -5.23
CA TRP A 239 10.68 0.52 -3.92
C TRP A 239 12.18 0.88 -3.95
N GLN A 240 12.91 0.45 -4.98
CA GLN A 240 14.32 0.80 -5.17
C GLN A 240 14.52 2.31 -5.44
N HIS A 241 13.62 2.95 -6.17
CA HIS A 241 13.64 4.41 -6.38
C HIS A 241 13.49 5.21 -5.07
N ASN A 242 12.58 4.78 -4.20
CA ASN A 242 12.32 5.48 -2.94
C ASN A 242 13.50 5.42 -1.98
N ILE A 243 14.35 4.37 -2.02
CA ILE A 243 15.57 4.29 -1.21
C ILE A 243 16.59 5.40 -1.56
N PHE A 244 16.62 5.86 -2.80
CA PHE A 244 17.56 6.90 -3.24
C PHE A 244 17.11 8.32 -2.99
N HIS A 245 15.80 8.56 -3.02
CA HIS A 245 15.30 9.90 -2.75
C HIS A 245 15.55 10.30 -1.29
N PHE A 246 15.52 9.34 -0.36
CA PHE A 246 15.83 9.56 1.05
C PHE A 246 17.34 9.64 1.34
N SER A 247 18.20 8.88 0.66
CA SER A 247 19.66 8.98 0.88
C SER A 247 20.25 10.30 0.35
N LYS A 248 19.70 10.87 -0.74
CA LYS A 248 20.11 12.20 -1.22
C LYS A 248 19.62 13.35 -0.32
N LEU A 249 18.43 13.24 0.28
CA LEU A 249 17.94 14.22 1.25
C LEU A 249 18.73 14.17 2.57
N ALA A 250 19.21 13.00 2.99
CA ALA A 250 20.08 12.86 4.15
C ALA A 250 21.50 13.43 3.92
N CYS A 251 22.03 13.40 2.70
CA CYS A 251 23.33 13.98 2.37
C CYS A 251 23.30 15.49 2.10
N HIS A 252 22.13 16.11 1.91
CA HIS A 252 22.02 17.57 1.74
C HIS A 252 21.82 18.35 3.05
N PHE A 253 21.67 17.65 4.18
CA PHE A 253 21.58 18.22 5.52
C PHE A 253 22.79 17.84 6.41
N ARG A 254 23.97 17.68 5.82
CA ARG A 254 25.23 17.59 6.56
C ARG A 254 26.20 18.68 6.13
#